data_AF-A0A0C2S6F3-F1
#
_entry.id   AF-A0A0C2S6F3-F1
#
_cell.length_a   1.000
_cell.length_b   1.000
_cell.length_c   1.000
_cell.angle_alpha   90.00
_cell.angle_beta   90.00
_cell.angle_gamma   90.00
#
_symmetry.space_group_name_H-M   'P 1'
#
loop_
_entity.id
_entity.type
_entity.pdbx_description
1 polymer ?
#
loop_
_entity_poly.entity_id
_entity_poly.type
_entity_poly.pdbx_seq_one_letter_code
_entity_poly.pdbx_strand_id
1 'polypeptide(L)'
;MTVSIVQVMNNTSRTLHYHNLKNGKKIDIGPKTQQFENNAWIPSSNFYDDEVPSYSSGHSINVWLENGPTLEITDDKWRFRIVGPVAYTNERAEDWYGTLTSGGQYILRVDEVDDGRSKNCGLSFLTYEDKYRVTAGYIASQLIQHAAPITGMVLMAIFL
;
A
#
# COMPACT_ATOMS: atom_id res chain seq x y z
N MET A 1 -17.68 -6.63 5.77
CA MET A 1 -17.21 -7.51 4.68
C MET A 1 -15.76 -7.85 4.98
N THR A 2 -15.26 -9.00 4.56
CA THR A 2 -13.87 -9.38 4.83
C THR A 2 -13.09 -9.30 3.54
N VAL A 3 -12.03 -8.48 3.55
CA VAL A 3 -11.04 -8.38 2.49
C VAL A 3 -9.66 -8.36 3.11
N SER A 4 -8.65 -8.71 2.33
CA SER A 4 -7.29 -8.89 2.86
C SER A 4 -6.24 -8.22 2.00
N ILE A 5 -5.23 -7.66 2.66
CA ILE A 5 -3.93 -7.40 2.04
C ILE A 5 -3.13 -8.69 2.14
N VAL A 6 -2.72 -9.23 1.00
CA VAL A 6 -1.96 -10.48 0.94
C VAL A 6 -0.47 -10.28 0.74
N GLN A 7 -0.09 -9.08 0.31
CA GLN A 7 1.29 -8.69 0.11
C GLN A 7 1.41 -7.17 0.08
N VAL A 8 2.57 -6.67 0.53
CA VAL A 8 2.91 -5.25 0.44
C VAL A 8 4.19 -5.11 -0.39
N MET A 9 4.20 -4.14 -1.30
CA MET A 9 5.31 -3.83 -2.19
C MET A 9 5.83 -2.42 -1.94
N ASN A 10 7.15 -2.27 -1.92
CA ASN A 10 7.82 -0.99 -1.78
C ASN A 10 8.52 -0.59 -3.07
N ASN A 11 7.88 0.27 -3.87
CA ASN A 11 8.47 0.84 -5.08
C ASN A 11 9.04 2.25 -4.80
N THR A 12 9.48 2.52 -3.58
CA THR A 12 10.07 3.81 -3.17
C THR A 12 11.56 3.71 -2.91
N SER A 13 12.23 4.85 -2.77
CA SER A 13 13.65 4.93 -2.39
C SER A 13 13.89 4.80 -0.87
N ARG A 14 12.84 4.56 -0.08
CA ARG A 14 12.81 4.62 1.39
C ARG A 14 12.35 3.30 2.00
N THR A 15 12.67 3.03 3.26
CA THR A 15 12.07 1.89 3.98
C THR A 15 10.57 2.12 4.16
N LEU A 16 9.78 1.13 3.77
CA LEU A 16 8.34 1.12 3.96
C LEU A 16 7.99 0.34 5.21
N HIS A 17 7.23 0.97 6.08
CA HIS A 17 6.71 0.36 7.30
C HIS A 17 5.21 0.12 7.16
N TYR A 18 4.78 -1.05 7.61
CA TYR A 18 3.39 -1.49 7.62
C TYR A 18 3.04 -2.03 9.01
N HIS A 19 1.91 -1.59 9.57
CA HIS A 19 1.43 -2.06 10.86
C HIS A 19 -0.09 -2.17 10.87
N ASN A 20 -0.63 -3.39 10.95
CA ASN A 20 -2.07 -3.59 11.14
C ASN A 20 -2.42 -3.54 12.63
N LEU A 21 -3.15 -2.52 13.05
CA LEU A 21 -3.52 -2.32 14.46
C LEU A 21 -4.58 -3.32 14.96
N LYS A 22 -5.30 -4.00 14.05
CA LYS A 22 -6.31 -5.00 14.44
C LYS A 22 -5.69 -6.29 14.98
N ASN A 23 -4.57 -6.73 14.40
CA ASN A 23 -3.91 -7.99 14.77
C ASN A 23 -2.44 -7.81 15.20
N GLY A 24 -1.92 -6.58 15.23
CA GLY A 24 -0.57 -6.25 15.67
C GLY A 24 0.54 -6.62 14.67
N LYS A 25 0.19 -7.03 13.43
CA LYS A 25 1.18 -7.43 12.43
C LYS A 25 2.03 -6.26 11.98
N LYS A 26 3.36 -6.43 11.98
CA LYS A 26 4.34 -5.44 11.54
C LYS A 26 5.23 -5.99 10.45
N ILE A 27 5.53 -5.17 9.46
CA ILE A 27 6.40 -5.52 8.34
C ILE A 27 7.21 -4.28 7.96
N ASP A 28 8.52 -4.46 7.82
CA ASP A 28 9.43 -3.47 7.26
C ASP A 28 9.97 -4.00 5.93
N ILE A 29 9.89 -3.19 4.89
CA ILE A 29 10.34 -3.54 3.53
C ILE A 29 11.37 -2.51 3.12
N GLY A 30 12.59 -2.97 2.86
CA GLY A 30 13.70 -2.11 2.45
C GLY A 30 13.42 -1.35 1.14
N PRO A 31 14.20 -0.29 0.86
CA PRO A 31 14.03 0.56 -0.30
C PRO A 31 14.31 -0.19 -1.61
N LYS A 32 13.72 0.30 -2.69
CA LYS A 32 14.06 -0.13 -4.05
C LYS A 32 15.42 0.43 -4.44
N THR A 33 16.45 -0.42 -4.37
CA THR A 33 17.82 -0.08 -4.78
C THR A 33 18.00 -0.19 -6.30
N GLN A 34 19.12 0.34 -6.81
CA GLN A 34 19.49 0.25 -8.22
C GLN A 34 19.56 -1.20 -8.75
N GLN A 35 19.89 -2.16 -7.88
CA GLN A 35 19.86 -3.59 -8.25
C GLN A 35 18.44 -4.06 -8.59
N PHE A 36 17.42 -3.56 -7.90
CA PHE A 36 16.03 -3.88 -8.19
C PHE A 36 15.57 -3.24 -9.50
N GLU A 37 15.97 -2.00 -9.78
CA GLU A 37 15.67 -1.34 -11.04
C GLU A 37 16.24 -2.10 -12.25
N ASN A 38 17.51 -2.50 -12.17
CA ASN A 38 18.19 -3.23 -13.24
C ASN A 38 17.54 -4.58 -13.55
N ASN A 39 16.90 -5.22 -12.56
CA ASN A 39 16.23 -6.51 -12.72
C ASN A 39 14.70 -6.36 -12.89
N ALA A 40 14.18 -5.13 -12.98
CA ALA A 40 12.75 -4.83 -12.98
C ALA A 40 11.98 -5.48 -11.82
N TRP A 41 12.62 -5.58 -10.66
CA TRP A 41 12.04 -6.14 -9.44
C TRP A 41 11.54 -5.04 -8.51
N ILE A 42 10.56 -5.37 -7.68
CA ILE A 42 10.07 -4.51 -6.61
C ILE A 42 10.21 -5.30 -5.29
N PRO A 43 10.91 -4.75 -4.28
CA PRO A 43 10.95 -5.33 -2.94
C PRO A 43 9.53 -5.53 -2.38
N SER A 44 9.29 -6.68 -1.75
CA SER A 44 7.97 -6.99 -1.22
C SER A 44 8.07 -7.83 0.04
N SER A 45 7.00 -7.81 0.83
CA SER A 45 6.82 -8.76 1.92
C SER A 45 6.70 -10.20 1.40
N ASN A 46 6.81 -11.16 2.32
CA ASN A 46 6.29 -12.51 2.09
C ASN A 46 4.78 -12.46 1.84
N PHE A 47 4.24 -13.50 1.21
CA PHE A 47 2.80 -13.68 1.09
C PHE A 47 2.18 -13.98 2.46
N TYR A 48 0.99 -13.45 2.70
CA TYR A 48 0.21 -13.71 3.91
C TYR A 48 -1.27 -13.41 3.67
N ASP A 49 -2.08 -13.61 4.69
CA ASP A 49 -3.46 -13.13 4.71
C ASP A 49 -3.59 -12.15 5.88
N ASP A 50 -3.85 -10.87 5.58
CA ASP A 50 -3.98 -9.83 6.59
C ASP A 50 -5.25 -9.02 6.35
N GLU A 51 -6.26 -9.24 7.20
CA GLU A 51 -7.58 -8.65 7.06
C GLU A 51 -7.54 -7.13 7.23
N VAL A 52 -8.14 -6.43 6.26
CA VAL A 52 -8.32 -4.98 6.31
C VAL A 52 -9.40 -4.64 7.36
N PRO A 53 -9.09 -3.83 8.38
CA PRO A 53 -10.08 -3.47 9.39
C PRO A 53 -11.19 -2.60 8.79
N SER A 54 -12.44 -2.86 9.18
CA SER A 54 -13.55 -1.94 8.87
C SER A 54 -13.39 -0.64 9.63
N TYR A 55 -13.73 0.51 9.05
CA TYR A 55 -13.67 1.82 9.69
C TYR A 55 -14.40 1.86 11.04
N SER A 56 -15.59 1.24 11.13
CA SER A 56 -16.37 1.15 12.36
C SER A 56 -15.72 0.34 13.49
N SER A 57 -14.64 -0.39 13.22
CA SER A 57 -13.93 -1.19 14.23
C SER A 57 -12.98 -0.36 15.10
N GLY A 58 -12.71 0.90 14.75
CA GLY A 58 -11.74 1.76 15.43
C GLY A 58 -10.27 1.37 15.21
N HIS A 59 -9.99 0.36 14.36
CA HIS A 59 -8.65 -0.05 13.98
C HIS A 59 -8.35 0.33 12.52
N SER A 60 -7.07 0.46 12.20
CA SER A 60 -6.57 0.76 10.86
C SER A 60 -5.31 -0.05 10.56
N ILE A 61 -4.99 -0.14 9.27
CA ILE A 61 -3.63 -0.45 8.83
C ILE A 61 -2.89 0.88 8.70
N ASN A 62 -1.72 0.97 9.32
CA ASN A 62 -0.85 2.13 9.28
C ASN A 62 0.32 1.86 8.33
N VAL A 63 0.59 2.82 7.45
CA VAL A 63 1.64 2.74 6.43
C VAL A 63 2.43 4.05 6.43
N TRP A 64 3.76 3.98 6.49
CA TRP A 64 4.62 5.16 6.44
C TRP A 64 5.99 4.85 5.86
N LEU A 65 6.70 5.88 5.39
CA LEU A 65 8.03 5.76 4.81
C LEU A 65 9.07 6.40 5.74
N GLU A 66 10.06 5.63 6.20
CA GLU A 66 11.09 6.06 7.17
C GLU A 66 10.47 6.76 8.39
N ASN A 67 10.84 8.02 8.66
CA ASN A 67 10.27 8.87 9.72
C ASN A 67 9.13 9.78 9.22
N GLY A 68 8.57 9.45 8.06
CA GLY A 68 7.50 10.21 7.43
C GLY A 68 6.14 10.05 8.14
N PRO A 69 5.12 10.75 7.63
CA PRO A 69 3.80 10.71 8.23
C PRO A 69 3.10 9.38 7.95
N THR A 70 2.14 9.05 8.82
CA THR A 70 1.34 7.83 8.72
C THR A 70 0.10 8.02 7.85
N LEU A 71 -0.09 7.09 6.92
CA LEU A 71 -1.35 6.85 6.23
C LEU A 71 -2.12 5.74 6.95
N GLU A 72 -3.40 5.95 7.16
CA GLU A 72 -4.33 4.97 7.71
C GLU A 72 -5.20 4.39 6.61
N ILE A 73 -5.38 3.07 6.60
CA ILE A 73 -6.17 2.35 5.62
C ILE A 73 -7.24 1.52 6.35
N THR A 74 -8.48 1.62 5.89
CA THR A 74 -9.66 0.91 6.42
C THR A 74 -10.60 0.50 5.28
N ASP A 75 -11.47 -0.49 5.51
CA ASP A 75 -12.66 -0.72 4.67
C ASP A 75 -13.79 0.20 5.15
N ASP A 76 -14.27 1.07 4.26
CA ASP A 76 -15.49 1.85 4.47
C ASP A 76 -16.32 1.89 3.18
N LYS A 77 -17.63 1.67 3.30
CA LYS A 77 -18.58 1.66 2.17
C LYS A 77 -18.15 0.77 1.00
N TRP A 78 -17.56 -0.39 1.30
CA TRP A 78 -17.02 -1.33 0.31
C TRP A 78 -15.93 -0.71 -0.57
N ARG A 79 -15.11 0.17 0.02
CA ARG A 79 -13.96 0.83 -0.61
C ARG A 79 -12.80 0.89 0.37
N PHE A 80 -11.58 1.00 -0.15
CA PHE A 80 -10.45 1.38 0.68
C PHE A 80 -10.59 2.86 1.06
N ARG A 81 -10.89 3.13 2.33
CA ARG A 81 -10.81 4.47 2.90
C ARG A 81 -9.40 4.72 3.41
N ILE A 82 -8.80 5.82 2.96
CA ILE A 82 -7.43 6.19 3.23
C ILE A 82 -7.43 7.57 3.87
N VAL A 83 -6.70 7.71 4.98
CA VAL A 83 -6.58 8.97 5.72
C VAL A 83 -5.12 9.28 5.97
N GLY A 84 -4.69 10.47 5.57
CA GLY A 84 -3.29 10.89 5.70
C GLY A 84 -3.16 12.41 5.68
N PRO A 85 -1.93 12.95 5.77
CA PRO A 85 -1.71 14.38 5.66
C PRO A 85 -1.90 14.91 4.23
N VAL A 86 -2.40 16.12 4.11
CA VAL A 86 -2.42 16.90 2.86
C VAL A 86 -1.40 18.04 2.96
N ALA A 87 -0.38 18.01 2.11
CA ALA A 87 0.66 19.02 2.02
C ALA A 87 1.43 19.29 3.34
N TYR A 88 2.10 20.44 3.43
CA TYR A 88 2.90 20.90 4.58
C TYR A 88 2.07 21.28 5.84
N THR A 89 0.79 20.89 5.93
CA THR A 89 -0.11 21.27 7.02
C THR A 89 -0.39 20.08 7.93
N ASN A 90 -0.97 20.36 9.12
CA ASN A 90 -1.49 19.31 10.02
C ASN A 90 -2.87 18.79 9.57
N GLU A 91 -3.36 19.22 8.41
CA GLU A 91 -4.66 18.79 7.92
C GLU A 91 -4.56 17.36 7.39
N ARG A 92 -5.60 16.57 7.70
CA ARG A 92 -5.73 15.22 7.17
C ARG A 92 -6.85 15.19 6.15
N ALA A 93 -6.59 14.59 5.00
CA ALA A 93 -7.61 14.33 3.99
C ALA A 93 -8.01 12.86 4.05
N GLU A 94 -9.27 12.62 3.72
CA GLU A 94 -9.84 11.28 3.59
C GLU A 94 -10.26 11.06 2.15
N ASP A 95 -10.05 9.84 1.67
CA ASP A 95 -10.41 9.50 0.31
C ASP A 95 -10.77 8.00 0.19
N TRP A 96 -11.63 7.65 -0.76
CA TRP A 96 -12.22 6.32 -0.91
C TRP A 96 -11.96 5.74 -2.30
N TYR A 97 -11.26 4.61 -2.33
CA TYR A 97 -10.78 4.03 -3.58
C TYR A 97 -11.29 2.63 -3.85
N GLY A 98 -11.56 2.41 -5.13
CA GLY A 98 -11.91 1.11 -5.67
C GLY A 98 -13.32 0.65 -5.32
N THR A 99 -13.54 -0.64 -5.56
CA THR A 99 -14.70 -1.38 -5.07
C THR A 99 -14.19 -2.69 -4.53
N LEU A 100 -14.43 -2.91 -3.24
CA LEU A 100 -14.04 -4.11 -2.53
C LEU A 100 -15.08 -5.20 -2.78
N THR A 101 -14.60 -6.40 -3.07
CA THR A 101 -15.45 -7.59 -3.22
C THR A 101 -15.29 -8.49 -2.00
N SER A 102 -16.36 -9.15 -1.57
CA SER A 102 -16.29 -10.04 -0.40
C SER A 102 -15.30 -11.18 -0.65
N GLY A 103 -14.36 -11.38 0.29
CA GLY A 103 -13.27 -12.33 0.13
C GLY A 103 -12.15 -11.85 -0.80
N GLY A 104 -12.21 -10.59 -1.26
CA GLY A 104 -11.21 -10.00 -2.12
C GLY A 104 -9.83 -9.97 -1.47
N GLN A 105 -8.83 -10.40 -2.23
CA GLN A 105 -7.42 -10.38 -1.85
C GLN A 105 -6.69 -9.33 -2.70
N TYR A 106 -5.89 -8.50 -2.04
CA TYR A 106 -5.26 -7.35 -2.67
C TYR A 106 -3.78 -7.26 -2.32
N ILE A 107 -3.00 -6.78 -3.26
CA ILE A 107 -1.62 -6.37 -3.02
C ILE A 107 -1.61 -4.85 -2.84
N LEU A 108 -1.03 -4.39 -1.74
CA LEU A 108 -0.75 -2.98 -1.52
C LEU A 108 0.61 -2.64 -2.13
N ARG A 109 0.63 -1.73 -3.11
CA ARG A 109 1.86 -1.18 -3.67
C ARG A 109 2.00 0.28 -3.26
N VAL A 110 3.19 0.64 -2.81
CA VAL A 110 3.55 2.00 -2.44
C VAL A 110 4.57 2.55 -3.43
N ASP A 111 4.28 3.71 -3.99
CA ASP A 111 5.09 4.42 -4.98
C ASP A 111 5.47 5.81 -4.46
N GLU A 112 6.66 6.28 -4.83
CA GLU A 112 7.06 7.67 -4.61
C GLU A 112 6.66 8.45 -5.86
N VAL A 113 5.77 9.42 -5.72
CA VAL A 113 5.26 10.24 -6.83
C VAL A 113 5.75 11.67 -6.65
N ASP A 114 6.55 12.14 -7.59
CA ASP A 114 7.00 13.53 -7.66
C ASP A 114 6.04 14.32 -8.55
N ASP A 115 5.33 15.29 -7.98
CA ASP A 115 4.43 16.19 -8.73
C ASP A 115 5.14 17.47 -9.21
N GLY A 116 6.48 17.54 -9.05
CA GLY A 116 7.32 18.69 -9.37
C GLY A 116 7.33 19.78 -8.28
N ARG A 117 6.49 19.66 -7.25
CA ARG A 117 6.42 20.59 -6.09
C ARG A 117 6.70 19.88 -4.78
N SER A 118 6.31 18.61 -4.68
CA SER A 118 6.38 17.81 -3.47
C SER A 118 6.52 16.33 -3.82
N LYS A 119 7.16 15.59 -2.90
CA LYS A 119 7.16 14.13 -2.95
C LYS A 119 5.92 13.62 -2.24
N ASN A 120 5.10 12.87 -2.97
CA ASN A 120 3.88 12.27 -2.47
C ASN A 120 4.03 10.75 -2.39
N CYS A 121 3.27 10.16 -1.47
CA CYS A 121 3.11 8.72 -1.34
C CYS A 121 1.91 8.33 -2.20
N GLY A 122 2.19 7.58 -3.27
CA GLY A 122 1.20 6.92 -4.08
C GLY A 122 0.84 5.56 -3.49
N LEU A 123 -0.43 5.33 -3.17
CA LEU A 123 -0.92 3.98 -2.84
C LEU A 123 -1.65 3.40 -4.05
N SER A 124 -1.43 2.12 -4.34
CA SER A 124 -2.17 1.34 -5.34
C SER A 124 -2.61 0.01 -4.74
N PHE A 125 -3.86 -0.38 -5.00
CA PHE A 125 -4.41 -1.68 -4.58
C PHE A 125 -4.65 -2.54 -5.82
N LEU A 126 -3.91 -3.64 -5.92
CA LEU A 126 -3.95 -4.53 -7.07
C LEU A 126 -4.73 -5.78 -6.67
N THR A 127 -5.71 -6.21 -7.47
CA THR A 127 -6.38 -7.48 -7.20
C THR A 127 -5.39 -8.63 -7.34
N TYR A 128 -5.30 -9.47 -6.31
CA TYR A 128 -4.52 -10.69 -6.36
C TYR A 128 -5.32 -11.78 -7.06
N GLU A 129 -4.77 -12.32 -8.15
CA GLU A 129 -5.20 -13.58 -8.75
C GLU A 129 -4.14 -14.64 -8.47
N ASP A 130 -4.54 -15.87 -8.12
CA ASP A 130 -3.64 -16.99 -7.79
C ASP A 130 -2.59 -17.32 -8.88
N LYS A 131 -2.80 -16.82 -10.09
CA LYS A 131 -1.86 -16.91 -11.22
C LYS A 131 -0.53 -16.19 -10.97
N TYR A 132 -0.44 -15.24 -10.04
CA TYR A 132 0.79 -14.46 -9.83
C TYR A 132 1.92 -15.24 -9.15
N ARG A 133 1.69 -16.46 -8.63
CA ARG A 133 2.69 -17.38 -8.02
C ARG A 133 3.86 -16.63 -7.38
N VAL A 134 3.54 -15.75 -6.42
CA VAL A 134 4.52 -14.78 -5.95
C VAL A 134 5.47 -15.44 -4.97
N THR A 135 6.74 -15.49 -5.32
CA THR A 135 7.80 -15.96 -4.43
C THR A 135 8.15 -14.86 -3.42
N ALA A 136 8.48 -15.24 -2.20
CA ALA A 136 8.87 -14.34 -1.11
C ALA A 136 10.01 -13.38 -1.52
N GLY A 137 9.88 -12.11 -1.14
CA GLY A 137 10.98 -11.12 -1.11
C GLY A 137 11.06 -10.14 -2.29
N TYR A 138 10.58 -10.49 -3.49
CA TYR A 138 10.54 -9.58 -4.64
C TYR A 138 9.55 -10.04 -5.71
N ILE A 139 9.07 -9.08 -6.51
CA ILE A 139 8.09 -9.33 -7.58
C ILE A 139 8.57 -8.68 -8.88
N ALA A 140 8.50 -9.41 -9.98
CA ALA A 140 8.78 -8.86 -11.30
C ALA A 140 7.67 -7.87 -11.72
N SER A 141 8.05 -6.66 -12.09
CA SER A 141 7.13 -5.59 -12.50
C SER A 141 6.20 -6.02 -13.66
N GLN A 142 6.68 -6.86 -14.56
CA GLN A 142 5.89 -7.39 -15.69
C GLN A 142 4.70 -8.26 -15.23
N LEU A 143 4.85 -9.05 -14.15
CA LEU A 143 3.74 -9.83 -13.61
C LEU A 143 2.63 -8.92 -13.09
N ILE A 144 3.00 -7.77 -12.53
CA ILE A 144 2.07 -6.75 -12.03
C ILE A 144 1.35 -6.02 -13.17
N GLN A 145 2.00 -5.81 -14.32
CA GLN A 145 1.36 -5.16 -15.48
C GLN A 145 0.16 -5.95 -16.02
N HIS A 146 0.07 -7.25 -15.72
CA HIS A 146 -1.07 -8.09 -16.06
C HIS A 146 -2.16 -8.12 -14.97
N ALA A 147 -1.87 -7.60 -13.77
CA ALA A 147 -2.88 -7.40 -12.73
C ALA A 147 -3.77 -6.23 -13.12
N ALA A 148 -5.08 -6.47 -13.12
CA ALA A 148 -6.05 -5.40 -13.24
C ALA A 148 -5.89 -4.50 -12.00
N PRO A 149 -5.42 -3.24 -12.15
CA PRO A 149 -5.41 -2.35 -11.01
C PRO A 149 -6.86 -2.08 -10.63
N ILE A 150 -7.19 -2.20 -9.34
CA ILE A 150 -8.27 -1.38 -8.83
C ILE A 150 -7.67 0.02 -8.77
N THR A 151 -7.77 0.75 -9.88
CA THR A 151 -7.13 2.04 -10.09
C THR A 151 -7.65 3.05 -9.08
N GLY A 152 -6.83 3.28 -8.07
CA GLY A 152 -6.98 4.37 -7.12
C GLY A 152 -5.59 4.79 -6.69
N MET A 153 -5.07 5.86 -7.28
CA MET A 153 -3.83 6.49 -6.86
C MET A 153 -4.20 7.61 -5.89
N VAL A 154 -3.90 7.41 -4.61
CA VAL A 154 -3.99 8.50 -3.62
C VAL A 154 -2.64 9.18 -3.58
N LEU A 155 -2.62 10.50 -3.74
CA LEU A 155 -1.42 11.30 -3.54
C LEU A 155 -1.53 11.99 -2.19
N MET A 156 -0.75 11.52 -1.22
CA MET A 156 -0.65 12.14 0.10
C MET A 156 0.77 12.60 0.34
N ALA A 157 0.96 13.81 0.88
CA ALA A 157 2.28 14.40 0.99
C ALA A 157 3.20 13.58 1.92
N ILE A 158 4.42 13.32 1.47
CA ILE A 158 5.49 12.78 2.32
C ILE A 158 6.31 13.97 2.78
N PHE A 159 6.28 14.26 4.09
CA PHE A 159 7.14 15.30 4.64
C PHE A 159 8.62 14.91 4.45
N LEU A 160 9.39 15.87 3.93
CA LEU A 160 10.85 15.84 3.76
C LEU A 160 11.46 16.82 4.75
#